data_AF-A0A1H4DJ36-F1
#
_entry.id   AF-A0A1H4DJ36-F1
#
_cell.length_a   1.000
_cell.length_b   1.000
_cell.length_c   1.000
_cell.angle_alpha   90.00
_cell.angle_beta   90.00
_cell.angle_gamma   90.00
#
_symmetry.space_group_name_H-M   'P 1'
#
loop_
_entity.id
_entity.type
_entity.pdbx_description
1 polymer ?
#
loop_
_entity_poly.entity_id
_entity_poly.type
_entity_poly.pdbx_seq_one_letter_code
_entity_poly.pdbx_strand_id
1 'polypeptide(L)' 'MEKNKKIKVYLYTRVSTSMQIDDYSLDAQKSRMKAFCEFNDYEIAREYEDAGKSGKSIEGRVAFNNMKI' A
#
# COMPACT_ATOMS: atom_id res chain seq x y z
N MET A 1 -16.25 -5.60 -28.07
CA MET A 1 -16.02 -4.41 -27.24
C MET A 1 -14.76 -4.68 -26.44
N GLU A 2 -13.66 -4.00 -26.75
CA GLU A 2 -12.43 -4.14 -25.97
C GLU A 2 -12.69 -3.60 -24.56
N LYS A 3 -12.43 -4.42 -23.53
CA LYS A 3 -12.39 -3.92 -22.16
C LYS A 3 -11.30 -2.86 -22.09
N ASN A 4 -11.67 -1.60 -21.84
CA ASN A 4 -10.69 -0.57 -21.51
C ASN A 4 -9.78 -1.11 -20.41
N LYS A 5 -8.49 -1.24 -20.73
CA LYS A 5 -7.52 -1.88 -19.85
C LYS A 5 -7.22 -0.89 -18.73
N LYS A 6 -7.76 -1.14 -17.53
CA LYS A 6 -7.46 -0.32 -16.34
C LYS A 6 -5.97 -0.34 -16.06
N ILE A 7 -5.45 0.79 -15.58
CA ILE A 7 -4.06 0.86 -15.14
C ILE A 7 -3.93 0.04 -13.86
N LYS A 8 -3.04 -0.96 -13.88
CA LYS A 8 -2.78 -1.82 -12.73
C LYS A 8 -1.78 -1.14 -11.79
N VAL A 9 -2.12 -1.11 -10.50
CA VAL A 9 -1.31 -0.49 -9.46
C VAL A 9 -1.13 -1.43 -8.27
N TYR A 10 -0.05 -1.21 -7.51
CA TYR A 10 0.12 -1.81 -6.19
C TYR A 10 -0.06 -0.75 -5.11
N LEU A 11 -0.62 -1.16 -3.98
CA LEU A 11 -0.65 -0.34 -2.77
C LEU A 11 0.43 -0.82 -1.81
N TYR A 12 1.16 0.11 -1.21
CA TYR A 12 2.15 -0.18 -0.18
C TYR A 12 1.97 0.78 1.00
N THR A 13 1.77 0.24 2.21
CA THR A 13 1.61 1.00 3.45
C THR A 13 2.66 0.63 4.49
N ARG A 14 3.05 1.59 5.34
CA ARG A 14 4.08 1.40 6.38
C ARG A 14 3.88 2.38 7.53
N VAL A 15 4.16 1.93 8.75
CA VAL A 15 4.35 2.82 9.92
C VAL A 15 5.72 2.55 10.56
N SER A 16 6.34 3.58 11.13
CA SER A 16 7.72 3.49 11.65
C SER A 16 7.85 2.71 12.95
N THR A 17 6.82 2.73 13.80
CA THR A 17 6.78 2.00 15.07
C THR A 17 5.44 1.28 15.23
N SER A 18 5.43 0.22 16.03
CA SER A 18 4.20 -0.52 16.34
C SER A 18 3.19 0.35 17.09
N MET A 19 3.68 1.30 17.90
CA MET A 19 2.86 2.25 18.65
C MET A 19 2.07 3.20 17.73
N GLN A 20 2.57 3.44 16.51
CA GLN A 20 1.85 4.25 15.51
C GLN A 20 0.75 3.49 14.77
N ILE A 21 0.61 2.17 14.96
CA ILE A 21 -0.45 1.39 14.32
C ILE A 21 -1.81 1.91 14.78
N ASP A 22 -1.96 2.21 16.07
CA ASP A 22 -3.21 2.68 16.66
C ASP A 22 -3.45 4.18 16.40
N ASP A 23 -2.39 5.01 16.46
CA ASP A 23 -2.51 6.47 16.30
C ASP A 23 -2.63 6.96 14.85
N TYR A 24 -1.95 6.30 13.90
CA TYR A 24 -1.92 6.71 12.48
C TYR A 24 -2.72 5.79 11.56
N SER A 25 -3.34 4.74 12.12
CA SER A 25 -4.16 3.71 11.48
C SER A 25 -3.76 3.39 10.03
N LEU A 26 -3.06 2.27 9.85
CA LEU A 26 -2.80 1.71 8.52
C LEU A 26 -4.09 1.56 7.70
N ASP A 27 -5.23 1.34 8.36
CA ASP A 27 -6.53 1.25 7.70
C ASP A 27 -7.03 2.58 7.16
N ALA A 28 -6.77 3.70 7.85
CA ALA A 28 -7.07 5.03 7.33
C ALA A 28 -6.21 5.36 6.09
N GLN A 29 -4.94 4.93 6.06
CA GLN A 29 -4.08 5.05 4.90
C GLN A 29 -4.62 4.22 3.72
N LYS A 30 -4.91 2.93 3.95
CA LYS A 30 -5.46 2.03 2.93
C LYS A 30 -6.78 2.53 2.36
N SER A 31 -7.67 3.03 3.22
CA SER A 31 -8.98 3.56 2.80
C SER A 31 -8.85 4.75 1.86
N ARG A 32 -7.96 5.71 2.18
CA ARG A 32 -7.68 6.87 1.30
C ARG A 32 -7.06 6.44 -0.03
N MET A 33 -6.14 5.48 -0.02
CA MET A 33 -5.51 4.96 -1.24
C MET A 33 -6.52 4.22 -2.14
N LYS A 34 -7.42 3.44 -1.56
CA LYS A 34 -8.48 2.73 -2.29
C LYS A 34 -9.46 3.71 -2.94
N ALA A 35 -9.91 4.72 -2.20
CA ALA A 35 -10.77 5.78 -2.72
C ALA A 35 -10.10 6.53 -3.89
N PHE A 36 -8.79 6.78 -3.79
CA PHE A 36 -8.03 7.39 -4.89
C PHE A 36 -7.97 6.48 -6.13
N CYS A 37 -7.72 5.18 -5.96
CA CYS A 37 -7.70 4.24 -7.07
C CYS A 37 -9.07 4.10 -7.75
N GLU A 38 -10.14 4.06 -6.95
CA GLU A 38 -11.51 4.01 -7.45
C GLU A 38 -11.84 5.27 -8.26
N PHE A 39 -11.54 6.46 -7.73
CA PHE A 39 -11.76 7.73 -8.43
C PHE A 39 -11.01 7.83 -9.76
N ASN A 40 -9.82 7.23 -9.87
CA ASN A 40 -8.97 7.28 -11.06
C ASN A 40 -9.12 6.06 -12.00
N ASP A 41 -10.08 5.18 -11.74
CA ASP A 41 -10.31 3.93 -12.49
C ASP A 41 -9.07 3.00 -12.56
N TYR A 42 -8.31 2.92 -11.48
CA TYR A 42 -7.18 2.00 -11.34
C TYR A 42 -7.63 0.62 -10.85
N GLU A 43 -6.94 -0.42 -11.32
CA GLU A 43 -7.07 -1.79 -10.81
C GLU A 43 -5.98 -2.05 -9.78
N ILE A 44 -6.38 -2.24 -8.51
CA ILE A 44 -5.44 -2.65 -7.46
C ILE A 44 -5.12 -4.13 -7.66
N ALA A 45 -3.89 -4.42 -8.12
CA ALA A 45 -3.44 -5.79 -8.39
C ALA A 45 -2.94 -6.51 -7.13
N ARG A 46 -2.41 -5.77 -6.14
CA ARG A 46 -1.97 -6.30 -4.85
C ARG A 46 -1.76 -5.17 -3.83
N GLU A 47 -1.86 -5.52 -2.55
CA GLU A 47 -1.56 -4.66 -1.41
C GLU A 47 -0.39 -5.26 -0.60
N TYR A 48 0.49 -4.40 -0.11
CA TYR A 48 1.68 -4.73 0.66
C TYR A 48 1.76 -3.85 1.91
N GLU A 49 2.13 -4.41 3.06
CA GLU A 49 2.13 -3.69 4.32
C GLU A 49 3.35 -4.06 5.17
N ASP A 50 4.06 -3.06 5.70
CA ASP A 50 5.16 -3.23 6.66
C ASP A 50 4.89 -2.39 7.93
N ALA A 51 4.25 -2.98 8.95
CA ALA A 51 3.97 -2.29 10.20
C ALA A 51 5.19 -2.29 11.16
N GLY A 52 5.45 -1.17 11.83
CA GLY A 52 6.51 -1.06 12.83
C GLY A 52 7.94 -1.12 12.27
N LYS A 53 8.12 -0.81 10.98
CA LYS A 53 9.42 -0.81 10.30
C LYS A 53 9.84 0.61 10.01
N SER A 54 10.99 1.01 10.54
CA SER A 54 11.60 2.33 10.33
C SER A 54 11.80 2.68 8.85
N GLY A 55 11.65 3.96 8.54
CA GLY A 55 11.94 4.57 7.23
C GLY A 55 13.44 4.55 6.84
N LYS A 56 14.34 4.32 7.81
CA LYS A 56 15.80 4.49 7.65
C LYS A 56 16.49 3.39 6.86
N SER A 57 15.93 2.17 6.83
CA SER A 57 16.48 1.04 6.09
C SER A 57 15.37 0.23 5.43
N ILE A 58 15.67 -0.40 4.28
CA ILE A 58 14.82 -1.39 3.64
C ILE A 58 14.87 -2.76 4.32
N GLU A 59 15.84 -2.95 5.21
CA GLU A 59 16.03 -4.19 5.95
C GLU A 59 14.81 -4.48 6.84
N GLY A 60 14.33 -5.72 6.77
CA GLY A 60 13.12 -6.14 7.47
C GLY A 60 11.80 -5.66 6.86
N ARG A 61 11.80 -5.00 5.69
CA ARG A 61 10.59 -4.67 4.92
C ARG A 61 10.23 -5.78 3.94
N VAL A 62 9.67 -6.87 4.47
CA VAL A 62 9.42 -8.09 3.71
C VAL A 62 8.38 -7.85 2.63
N ALA A 63 7.34 -7.05 2.93
CA ALA A 63 6.31 -6.75 1.94
C ALA A 63 6.87 -5.89 0.81
N PHE A 64 7.68 -4.88 1.13
CA PHE A 64 8.41 -4.10 0.12
C PHE A 64 9.30 -4.97 -0.76
N ASN A 65 10.09 -5.87 -0.17
CA ASN A 65 11.00 -6.74 -0.92
C ASN A 65 10.27 -7.76 -1.82
N ASN A 66 9.04 -8.12 -1.47
CA ASN A 66 8.18 -8.99 -2.27
C ASN A 66 7.39 -8.23 -3.35
N MET A 67 7.44 -6.89 -3.37
CA MET A 67 6.82 -6.06 -4.39
C MET A 67 7.63 -6.12 -5.69
N LYS A 68 7.34 -7.13 -6.51
CA LYS A 68 7.92 -7.28 -7.85
C LYS A 68 6.96 -6.73 -8.91
N ILE A 69 7.49 -5.88 -9.79
CA ILE A 69 6.81 -5.24 -10.91
C ILE A 69 6.71 -6.24 -12.07
#